data_AF-A0A656JQI3-F1
#
_entry.id   AF-A0A656JQI3-F1
#
_cell.length_a   1.000
_cell.length_b   1.000
_cell.length_c   1.000
_cell.angle_alpha   90.00
_cell.angle_beta   90.00
_cell.angle_gamma   90.00
#
_symmetry.space_group_name_H-M   'P 1'
#
loop_
_entity.id
_entity.type
_entity.pdbx_description
1 polymer ?
#
loop_
_entity_poly.entity_id
_entity_poly.type
_entity_poly.pdbx_seq_one_letter_code
_entity_poly.pdbx_strand_id
1 'polypeptide(L)'
;MRRNKPVAQIMVSSLILSMLAVSVHAAGRSGDDRINGVDLLSGFDTLWTTGATWDTGTPTALGQSLLRRNLQIVVDRANSRTLAQETAAYFDDRRDQSYSATSGLGSLTAAYRAG
;
A
#
# COMPACT_ATOMS: atom_id res chain seq x y z
N MET A 1 5.91 -32.55 22.15
CA MET A 1 6.15 -31.73 20.94
C MET A 1 4.80 -31.29 20.36
N ARG A 2 4.24 -30.16 20.83
CA ARG A 2 2.91 -29.67 20.42
C ARG A 2 3.06 -28.63 19.30
N ARG A 3 2.40 -28.89 18.16
CA ARG A 3 2.33 -28.00 16.98
C ARG A 3 1.50 -26.76 17.31
N ASN A 4 2.12 -25.59 17.47
CA ASN A 4 1.43 -24.30 17.56
C ASN A 4 1.10 -23.73 16.17
N LYS A 5 0.19 -24.36 15.43
CA LYS A 5 -0.22 -23.92 14.07
C LYS A 5 -1.60 -23.23 13.89
N PRO A 6 -2.45 -22.92 14.90
CA PRO A 6 -3.78 -22.36 14.57
C PRO A 6 -3.77 -20.85 14.30
N VAL A 7 -2.94 -20.04 14.97
CA VAL A 7 -3.10 -18.57 14.97
C VAL A 7 -2.64 -17.91 13.66
N ALA A 8 -1.51 -18.35 13.10
CA ALA A 8 -0.98 -17.79 11.85
C ALA A 8 -1.90 -18.08 10.65
N GLN A 9 -2.54 -19.26 10.64
CA GLN A 9 -3.43 -19.66 9.56
C GLN A 9 -4.78 -18.92 9.62
N ILE A 10 -5.28 -18.64 10.82
CA ILE A 10 -6.50 -17.83 11.02
C ILE A 10 -6.28 -16.38 10.57
N MET A 11 -5.12 -15.77 10.89
CA MET A 11 -4.83 -14.37 10.52
C MET A 11 -4.62 -14.17 9.01
N VAL A 12 -4.05 -15.16 8.31
CA VAL A 12 -3.87 -15.11 6.84
C VAL A 12 -5.21 -15.29 6.11
N SER A 13 -6.09 -16.16 6.61
CA SER A 13 -7.44 -16.34 6.06
C SER A 13 -8.31 -15.09 6.20
N SER A 14 -8.22 -14.36 7.32
CA SER A 14 -8.95 -13.10 7.50
C SER A 14 -8.46 -11.99 6.56
N LEU A 15 -7.17 -11.94 6.23
CA LEU A 15 -6.61 -10.92 5.33
C LEU A 15 -7.06 -11.12 3.88
N ILE A 16 -7.11 -12.37 3.41
CA ILE A 16 -7.61 -12.72 2.07
C ILE A 16 -9.10 -12.41 1.99
N LEU A 17 -9.88 -12.73 3.03
CA LEU A 17 -11.31 -12.42 3.08
C LEU A 17 -11.57 -10.90 3.13
N SER A 18 -10.73 -10.11 3.80
CA SER A 18 -10.82 -8.65 3.83
C SER A 18 -10.43 -7.99 2.50
N MET A 19 -9.40 -8.47 1.79
CA MET A 19 -9.07 -7.96 0.45
C MET A 19 -10.13 -8.33 -0.58
N LEU A 20 -10.74 -9.52 -0.46
CA LEU A 20 -11.87 -9.93 -1.30
C LEU A 20 -13.13 -9.10 -0.97
N ALA A 21 -13.38 -8.78 0.30
CA ALA A 21 -14.53 -7.97 0.71
C ALA A 21 -14.43 -6.52 0.24
N VAL A 22 -13.24 -5.91 0.26
CA VAL A 22 -12.99 -4.55 -0.29
C VAL A 22 -13.23 -4.53 -1.81
N SER A 23 -12.82 -5.57 -2.53
CA SER A 23 -13.04 -5.66 -3.98
C SER A 23 -14.48 -6.01 -4.36
N VAL A 24 -15.20 -6.81 -3.56
CA VAL A 24 -16.62 -7.16 -3.79
C VAL A 24 -17.56 -5.99 -3.46
N HIS A 25 -17.29 -5.19 -2.42
CA HIS A 25 -18.10 -4.01 -2.11
C HIS A 25 -17.92 -2.86 -3.10
N ALA A 26 -16.75 -2.74 -3.73
CA ALA A 26 -16.53 -1.82 -4.85
C ALA A 26 -17.25 -2.30 -6.12
N ALA A 27 -17.30 -3.61 -6.37
CA ALA A 27 -17.98 -4.18 -7.53
C ALA A 27 -19.52 -4.12 -7.43
N GLY A 28 -20.09 -4.18 -6.23
CA GLY A 28 -21.55 -4.26 -6.02
C GLY A 28 -22.33 -2.96 -6.24
N ARG A 29 -21.67 -1.81 -6.44
CA ARG A 29 -22.33 -0.52 -6.67
C ARG A 29 -22.35 -0.05 -8.14
N SER A 30 -21.66 -0.75 -9.04
CA SER A 30 -21.55 -0.33 -10.44
C SER A 30 -22.69 -0.90 -11.29
N GLY A 31 -23.72 -0.10 -11.52
CA GLY A 31 -24.68 -0.32 -12.62
C GLY A 31 -24.15 0.09 -13.99
N ASP A 32 -22.85 0.41 -14.08
CA ASP A 32 -22.15 0.86 -15.28
C ASP A 32 -20.69 0.32 -15.20
N ASP A 33 -20.21 -0.43 -16.19
CA ASP A 33 -18.90 -1.12 -16.18
C ASP A 33 -17.68 -0.16 -16.21
N ARG A 34 -17.90 1.14 -16.00
CA ARG A 34 -16.89 2.19 -16.02
C ARG A 34 -16.57 2.64 -14.59
N ILE A 35 -15.60 2.00 -13.96
CA ILE A 35 -15.05 2.45 -12.67
C ILE A 35 -14.35 3.81 -12.90
N ASN A 36 -14.90 4.89 -12.34
CA ASN A 36 -14.20 6.17 -12.30
C ASN A 36 -13.24 6.23 -11.09
N GLY A 37 -12.36 7.24 -11.06
CA GLY A 37 -11.36 7.37 -10.00
C GLY A 37 -11.96 7.54 -8.60
N VAL A 38 -13.15 8.14 -8.47
CA VAL A 38 -13.84 8.30 -7.19
C VAL A 38 -14.35 6.96 -6.70
N ASP A 39 -14.99 6.17 -7.56
CA ASP A 39 -15.49 4.84 -7.20
C ASP A 39 -14.34 3.90 -6.83
N LEU A 40 -13.24 3.94 -7.58
CA LEU A 40 -12.04 3.15 -7.29
C LEU A 40 -11.46 3.47 -5.91
N LEU A 41 -11.39 4.75 -5.54
CA LEU A 41 -10.77 5.20 -4.30
C LEU A 41 -11.74 5.23 -3.12
N SER A 42 -13.05 5.15 -3.35
CA SER A 42 -14.09 5.21 -2.32
C SER A 42 -13.92 4.16 -1.21
N GLY A 43 -13.36 2.99 -1.54
CA GLY A 43 -13.07 1.94 -0.58
C GLY A 43 -12.05 2.33 0.50
N PHE A 44 -11.25 3.37 0.29
CA PHE A 44 -10.25 3.83 1.25
C PHE A 44 -10.86 4.37 2.56
N ASP A 45 -12.11 4.84 2.50
CA ASP A 45 -12.87 5.28 3.68
C ASP A 45 -13.07 4.15 4.71
N THR A 46 -13.01 2.88 4.26
CA THR A 46 -13.04 1.72 5.18
C THR A 46 -11.76 1.59 6.01
N LEU A 47 -10.65 2.18 5.56
CA LEU A 47 -9.33 2.08 6.16
C LEU A 47 -8.89 3.37 6.86
N TRP A 48 -9.41 4.52 6.45
CA TRP A 48 -8.92 5.82 6.90
C TRP A 48 -10.05 6.84 7.07
N THR A 49 -10.08 7.48 8.23
CA THR A 49 -10.95 8.63 8.53
C THR A 49 -10.21 9.92 8.22
N THR A 50 -10.75 10.76 7.35
CA THR A 50 -10.16 12.08 7.03
C THR A 50 -10.23 13.03 8.22
N GLY A 51 -9.19 13.87 8.38
CA GLY A 51 -9.14 14.95 9.36
C GLY A 51 -9.60 16.29 8.78
N ALA A 52 -9.57 17.33 9.62
CA ALA A 52 -9.90 18.70 9.19
C ALA A 52 -8.84 19.31 8.25
N THR A 53 -7.63 18.77 8.28
CA THR A 53 -6.48 19.15 7.45
C THR A 53 -5.88 17.91 6.81
N TRP A 54 -5.02 18.14 5.82
CA TRP A 54 -4.40 17.09 5.01
C TRP A 54 -3.59 16.05 5.84
N ASP A 55 -3.15 16.41 7.05
CA ASP A 55 -2.28 15.64 7.93
C ASP A 55 -2.93 15.15 9.24
N THR A 56 -4.23 15.42 9.45
CA THR A 56 -4.93 15.09 10.72
C THR A 56 -5.86 13.88 10.61
N GLY A 57 -5.80 13.14 9.51
CA GLY A 57 -6.55 11.89 9.37
C GLY A 57 -6.06 10.80 10.33
N THR A 58 -6.94 9.84 10.62
CA THR A 58 -6.62 8.70 11.50
C THR A 58 -7.11 7.39 10.89
N PRO A 59 -6.40 6.28 11.10
CA PRO A 59 -6.85 4.99 10.58
C PRO A 59 -8.10 4.50 11.33
N THR A 60 -8.96 3.78 10.62
CA THR A 60 -10.05 3.01 11.25
C THR A 60 -9.49 1.84 12.06
N ALA A 61 -10.31 1.10 12.81
CA ALA A 61 -9.86 -0.11 13.49
C ALA A 61 -9.25 -1.16 12.53
N LEU A 62 -9.83 -1.31 11.34
CA LEU A 62 -9.28 -2.17 10.28
C LEU A 62 -7.95 -1.58 9.75
N GLY A 63 -7.96 -0.30 9.41
CA GLY A 63 -6.79 0.42 8.92
C GLY A 63 -5.60 0.40 9.87
N GLN A 64 -5.84 0.47 11.19
CA GLN A 64 -4.78 0.49 12.20
C GLN A 64 -3.94 -0.78 12.16
N SER A 65 -4.58 -1.94 11.94
CA SER A 65 -3.88 -3.22 11.85
C SER A 65 -2.98 -3.29 10.60
N LEU A 66 -3.45 -2.72 9.48
CA LEU A 66 -2.72 -2.65 8.21
C LEU A 66 -1.59 -1.63 8.27
N LEU A 67 -1.85 -0.44 8.83
CA LEU A 67 -0.83 0.60 9.04
C LEU A 67 0.32 0.05 9.87
N ARG A 68 0.03 -0.59 11.01
CA ARG A 68 1.06 -1.21 11.85
C ARG A 68 1.89 -2.25 11.09
N ARG A 69 1.25 -3.08 10.25
CA ARG A 69 1.96 -4.07 9.42
C ARG A 69 2.85 -3.38 8.37
N ASN A 70 2.34 -2.35 7.69
CA ASN A 70 3.11 -1.58 6.71
C ASN A 70 4.34 -0.93 7.36
N LEU A 71 4.17 -0.31 8.53
CA LEU A 71 5.27 0.26 9.30
C LEU A 71 6.32 -0.80 9.67
N GLN A 72 5.89 -1.99 10.12
CA GLN A 72 6.82 -3.08 10.43
C GLN A 72 7.59 -3.54 9.19
N ILE A 73 6.94 -3.64 8.03
CA ILE A 73 7.62 -4.00 6.76
C ILE A 73 8.71 -2.97 6.43
N VAL A 74 8.41 -1.67 6.59
CA VAL A 74 9.40 -0.60 6.37
C VAL A 74 10.57 -0.74 7.33
N VAL A 75 10.30 -0.98 8.62
CA VAL A 75 11.34 -1.21 9.65
C VAL A 75 12.21 -2.41 9.30
N ASP A 76 11.60 -3.55 8.95
CA ASP A 76 12.31 -4.79 8.64
C ASP A 76 13.20 -4.61 7.39
N ARG A 77 12.68 -3.96 6.35
CA ARG A 77 13.45 -3.65 5.13
C ARG A 77 14.58 -2.68 5.41
N ALA A 78 14.32 -1.64 6.21
CA ALA A 78 15.34 -0.67 6.58
C ALA A 78 16.48 -1.34 7.36
N ASN A 79 16.17 -2.29 8.25
CA ASN A 79 17.18 -3.00 9.05
C ASN A 79 17.94 -4.08 8.26
N SER A 80 17.38 -4.58 7.16
CA SER A 80 18.00 -5.64 6.35
C SER A 80 18.57 -5.16 5.01
N ARG A 81 18.54 -3.84 4.76
CA ARG A 81 19.01 -3.26 3.49
C ARG A 81 20.50 -3.48 3.28
N THR A 82 20.87 -3.75 2.04
CA THR A 82 22.25 -3.73 1.57
C THR A 82 22.73 -2.29 1.36
N LEU A 83 24.05 -2.08 1.31
CA LEU A 83 24.63 -0.76 1.01
C LEU A 83 24.15 -0.19 -0.34
N ALA A 84 23.97 -1.04 -1.35
CA ALA A 84 23.45 -0.62 -2.65
C ALA A 84 22.00 -0.11 -2.53
N GLN A 85 21.16 -0.77 -1.73
CA GLN A 85 19.79 -0.34 -1.47
C GLN A 85 19.73 0.94 -0.63
N GLU A 86 20.62 1.10 0.34
CA GLU A 86 20.75 2.35 1.10
C GLU A 86 21.16 3.53 0.21
N THR A 87 22.11 3.30 -0.70
CA THR A 87 22.55 4.32 -1.66
C THR A 87 21.41 4.70 -2.61
N ALA A 88 20.63 3.71 -3.10
CA ALA A 88 19.47 3.97 -3.94
C ALA A 88 18.40 4.79 -3.20
N ALA A 89 18.06 4.41 -1.96
CA ALA A 89 17.09 5.14 -1.14
C ALA A 89 17.52 6.60 -0.89
N TYR A 90 18.81 6.83 -0.62
CA TYR A 90 19.35 8.18 -0.49
C TYR A 90 19.14 9.01 -1.77
N PHE A 91 19.37 8.44 -2.95
CA PHE A 91 19.15 9.16 -4.20
C PHE A 91 17.67 9.37 -4.52
N ASP A 92 16.79 8.44 -4.14
CA ASP A 92 15.34 8.61 -4.29
C ASP A 92 14.81 9.76 -3.42
N ASP A 93 15.33 9.93 -2.20
CA ASP A 93 14.97 11.03 -1.31
C ASP A 93 15.52 12.40 -1.78
N ARG A 94 16.68 12.40 -2.46
CA ARG A 94 17.39 13.63 -2.85
C ARG A 94 17.10 14.10 -4.27
N ARG A 95 16.56 13.23 -5.12
CA ARG A 95 16.14 13.58 -6.47
C ARG A 95 14.64 13.79 -6.41
N ASP A 96 14.18 15.02 -6.63
CA ASP A 96 12.77 15.42 -6.54
C ASP A 96 11.79 14.36 -7.11
N GLN A 97 10.55 14.36 -6.62
CA GLN A 97 9.52 13.32 -6.84
C GLN A 97 9.37 12.82 -8.29
N SER A 98 9.74 13.62 -9.29
CA SER A 98 9.76 13.23 -10.70
C SER A 98 10.72 12.07 -11.01
N TYR A 99 11.84 11.96 -10.29
CA TYR A 99 12.87 10.94 -10.55
C TYR A 99 12.44 9.55 -10.10
N SER A 100 11.78 9.44 -8.94
CA SER A 100 11.22 8.17 -8.46
C SER A 100 10.06 7.73 -9.34
N ALA A 101 9.18 8.66 -9.75
CA ALA A 101 8.10 8.38 -10.69
C ALA A 101 8.61 7.88 -12.05
N THR A 102 9.62 8.56 -12.62
CA THR A 102 10.23 8.16 -13.90
C THR A 102 10.94 6.81 -13.81
N SER A 103 11.62 6.55 -12.69
CA SER A 103 12.29 5.25 -12.48
C SER A 103 11.28 4.11 -12.28
N GLY A 104 10.06 4.42 -11.82
CA GLY A 104 8.95 3.48 -11.72
C GLY A 104 8.41 2.98 -13.07
N LEU A 105 8.80 3.59 -14.19
CA LEU A 105 8.43 3.15 -15.54
C LEU A 105 9.16 1.87 -15.97
N GLY A 106 10.14 1.41 -15.20
CA GLY A 106 10.86 0.16 -15.48
C GLY A 106 11.62 0.23 -16.80
N SER A 107 11.33 -0.68 -17.73
CA SER A 107 11.97 -0.75 -19.05
C SER A 107 11.76 0.52 -19.90
N LEU A 108 10.73 1.32 -19.60
CA LEU A 108 10.43 2.54 -20.33
C LEU A 108 11.20 3.77 -19.78
N THR A 109 11.89 3.64 -18.65
CA THR A 109 12.62 4.75 -18.00
C THR A 109 13.60 5.43 -18.95
N ALA A 110 14.38 4.64 -19.70
CA ALA A 110 15.40 5.18 -20.61
C ALA A 110 14.77 5.91 -21.79
N ALA A 111 13.69 5.35 -22.38
CA ALA A 111 12.97 5.97 -23.48
C ALA A 111 12.35 7.31 -23.04
N TYR A 112 11.71 7.37 -21.87
CA TYR A 112 11.13 8.59 -21.34
C TYR A 112 12.17 9.70 -21.11
N ARG A 113 13.38 9.34 -20.64
CA ARG A 113 14.46 10.32 -20.41
C ARG A 113 15.11 10.83 -21.71
N ALA A 114 14.92 10.14 -22.83
CA ALA A 114 15.50 10.50 -24.11
C ALA A 114 14.70 11.58 -24.88
N GLY A 115 13.43 11.81 -24.50
CA GLY A 115 12.52 12.75 -25.17
C GLY A 115 11.52 12.06 -26.08
#